data_AF-A0A2B4SXG1-F1
#
_entry.id   AF-A0A2B4SXG1-F1
#
_cell.length_a   1.000
_cell.length_b   1.000
_cell.length_c   1.000
_cell.angle_alpha   90.00
_cell.angle_beta   90.00
_cell.angle_gamma   90.00
#
_symmetry.space_group_name_H-M   'P 1'
#
loop_
_entity.id
_entity.type
_entity.pdbx_description
1 polymer ?
#
loop_
_entity_poly.entity_id
_entity_poly.type
_entity_poly.pdbx_seq_one_letter_code
_entity_poly.pdbx_strand_id
1 'polypeptide(L)'
;MAASCSHFPSLPSIPLVNILSFLDWKDLLSCSQVCSRFNQVVSSHPVWKSLCKEVWLVEECPPERTWKQLFVEWTVKWGRYESCYASIRKAWNIIEDFTKCHCPSIYASLNDGLSEEEIRETEANKLNGCKLPNDLRCSIRIHNGQQLVSPGLIGSMEISSHSQSESLLELDTAAGALQHRDGLRNCIPVSFCVKTGNGQFMALTHEEGHNPGDLFWPSPDRSDDTFDISPMRMHYFLSGSSFETWLCKYADQLSQNCFPVINKEIYKFLFSTSATTQGIKVTTTTAFVPELSSVKPPMFFFTYRISISMDPECSELMNKCQLTTRHWYITDANGIKEEVHGNGVVGQYPVMTPGALHEYISCTTFSTPTGVMEGHYVFKYLTKDGRFNVKIPPLHFKSLPFIVTEQRSSKLPQGKCDKE
;
A
#
# COMPACT_ATOMS: atom_id res chain seq x y z
N MET A 1 -0.38 -30.05 63.10
CA MET A 1 0.70 -30.53 62.22
C MET A 1 0.22 -30.42 60.78
N ALA A 2 0.41 -29.26 60.16
CA ALA A 2 0.16 -29.06 58.74
C ALA A 2 1.47 -29.38 58.00
N ALA A 3 1.46 -30.43 57.18
CA ALA A 3 2.59 -30.75 56.33
C ALA A 3 2.73 -29.66 55.26
N SER A 4 3.75 -28.81 55.42
CA SER A 4 4.24 -27.89 54.41
C SER A 4 4.82 -28.69 53.23
N CYS A 5 3.98 -29.08 52.29
CA CYS A 5 4.42 -29.58 50.98
C CYS A 5 4.94 -28.40 50.14
N SER A 6 6.12 -27.89 50.47
CA SER A 6 6.84 -26.87 49.71
C SER A 6 8.07 -27.49 49.03
N HIS A 7 7.87 -28.47 48.15
CA HIS A 7 8.95 -29.08 47.37
C HIS A 7 9.21 -28.42 46.00
N PHE A 8 8.34 -27.51 45.56
CA PHE A 8 8.55 -26.77 44.30
C PHE A 8 9.78 -25.84 44.30
N PRO A 9 10.11 -25.12 45.40
CA PRO A 9 11.33 -24.32 45.48
C PRO A 9 12.63 -25.15 45.48
N SER A 10 12.57 -26.47 45.76
CA SER A 10 13.75 -27.34 45.78
C SER A 10 14.12 -27.93 44.42
N LEU A 11 13.33 -27.70 43.37
CA LEU A 11 13.66 -28.17 42.03
C LEU A 11 14.96 -27.50 41.52
N PRO A 12 15.86 -28.26 40.88
CA PRO A 12 17.04 -27.70 40.21
C PRO A 12 16.62 -26.70 39.12
N SER A 13 17.52 -25.76 38.78
CA SER A 13 17.24 -24.70 37.79
C SER A 13 16.92 -25.27 36.40
N ILE A 14 17.58 -26.36 35.99
CA ILE A 14 17.42 -26.94 34.65
C ILE A 14 16.01 -27.49 34.40
N PRO A 15 15.43 -28.36 35.27
CA PRO A 15 14.03 -28.78 35.14
C PRO A 15 13.04 -27.61 35.19
N LEU A 16 13.29 -26.60 36.03
CA LEU A 16 12.42 -25.41 36.10
C LEU A 16 12.42 -24.63 34.79
N VAL A 17 13.58 -24.40 34.17
CA VAL A 17 13.67 -23.75 32.86
C VAL A 17 12.89 -24.56 31.81
N ASN A 18 13.03 -25.89 31.79
CA ASN A 18 12.31 -26.74 30.84
C ASN A 18 10.79 -26.75 31.04
N ILE A 19 10.31 -26.65 32.29
CA ILE A 19 8.87 -26.55 32.57
C ILE A 19 8.35 -25.18 32.13
N LEU A 20 9.07 -24.12 32.50
CA LEU A 20 8.71 -22.75 32.19
C LEU A 20 8.78 -22.44 30.68
N SER A 21 9.58 -23.17 29.90
CA SER A 21 9.64 -22.99 28.44
C SER A 21 8.34 -23.33 27.69
N PHE A 22 7.40 -24.04 28.34
CA PHE A 22 6.07 -24.32 27.75
C PHE A 22 5.03 -23.23 28.04
N LEU A 23 5.36 -22.25 28.90
CA LEU A 23 4.45 -21.18 29.28
C LEU A 23 4.60 -19.98 28.34
N ASP A 24 3.50 -19.25 28.14
CA ASP A 24 3.54 -17.97 27.47
C ASP A 24 4.19 -16.89 28.36
N TRP A 25 4.48 -15.72 27.79
CA TRP A 25 5.16 -14.66 28.53
C TRP A 25 4.32 -14.06 29.67
N LYS A 26 2.98 -14.13 29.58
CA LYS A 26 2.06 -13.62 30.61
C LYS A 26 2.04 -14.56 31.82
N ASP A 27 2.02 -15.85 31.57
CA ASP A 27 2.14 -16.90 32.56
C ASP A 27 3.52 -16.87 33.21
N LEU A 28 4.59 -16.66 32.44
CA LEU A 28 5.94 -16.47 32.98
C LEU A 28 6.05 -15.26 33.91
N LEU A 29 5.43 -14.13 33.55
CA LEU A 29 5.35 -12.96 34.44
C LEU A 29 4.62 -13.31 35.73
N SER A 30 3.49 -14.00 35.63
CA SER A 30 2.69 -14.44 36.78
C SER A 30 3.49 -15.39 37.69
N CYS A 31 4.17 -16.40 37.12
CA CYS A 31 5.07 -17.30 37.84
C CYS A 31 6.21 -16.55 38.55
N SER A 32 6.71 -15.46 37.96
CA SER A 32 7.77 -14.65 38.56
C SER A 32 7.33 -13.90 39.83
N GLN A 33 6.02 -13.75 40.06
CA GLN A 33 5.45 -13.16 41.27
C GLN A 33 5.19 -14.17 42.39
N VAL A 34 5.27 -15.48 42.10
CA VAL A 34 4.91 -16.54 43.07
C VAL A 34 6.00 -16.75 44.13
N CYS A 35 7.28 -16.76 43.74
CA CYS A 35 8.39 -16.85 44.69
C CYS A 35 9.69 -16.27 44.12
N SER A 36 10.63 -15.92 45.00
CA SER A 36 11.93 -15.34 44.63
C SER A 36 12.76 -16.23 43.70
N ARG A 37 12.70 -17.56 43.90
CA ARG A 37 13.40 -18.53 43.04
C ARG A 37 12.84 -18.57 41.62
N PHE A 38 11.51 -18.57 41.48
CA PHE A 38 10.88 -18.49 40.16
C PHE A 38 11.19 -17.16 39.49
N ASN A 39 11.22 -16.07 40.26
CA ASN A 39 11.62 -14.77 39.72
C ASN A 39 13.05 -14.81 39.15
N GLN A 40 14.01 -15.40 39.87
CA GLN A 40 15.40 -15.54 39.39
C GLN A 40 15.49 -16.38 38.11
N VAL A 41 14.83 -17.55 38.08
CA VAL A 41 14.86 -18.45 36.91
C VAL A 41 14.15 -17.83 35.71
N VAL A 42 13.00 -17.19 35.92
CA VAL A 42 12.28 -16.48 34.86
C VAL A 42 13.10 -15.31 34.35
N SER A 43 13.77 -14.54 35.22
CA SER A 43 14.52 -13.34 34.81
C SER A 43 15.73 -13.66 33.92
N SER A 44 16.35 -14.82 34.09
CA SER A 44 17.44 -15.31 33.23
C SER A 44 16.97 -16.18 32.06
N HIS A 45 15.65 -16.34 31.88
CA HIS A 45 15.09 -17.24 30.87
C HIS A 45 15.37 -16.72 29.44
N PRO A 46 15.85 -17.57 28.52
CA PRO A 46 16.23 -17.15 27.16
C PRO A 46 15.05 -16.69 26.31
N VAL A 47 13.82 -17.07 26.66
CA VAL A 47 12.59 -16.67 25.95
C VAL A 47 12.44 -15.15 25.85
N TRP A 48 12.87 -14.38 26.87
CA TRP A 48 12.76 -12.92 26.83
C TRP A 48 13.58 -12.31 25.69
N LYS A 49 14.72 -12.92 25.35
CA LYS A 49 15.53 -12.51 24.20
C LYS A 49 14.82 -12.83 22.89
N SER A 50 14.23 -14.03 22.76
CA SER A 50 13.44 -14.39 21.57
C SER A 50 12.27 -13.44 21.38
N LEU A 51 11.49 -13.21 22.44
CA LEU A 51 10.32 -12.33 22.43
C LEU A 51 10.69 -10.88 22.11
N CYS A 52 11.78 -10.34 22.68
CA CYS A 52 12.25 -9.00 22.33
C CYS A 52 12.63 -8.88 20.85
N LYS A 53 13.26 -9.91 20.28
CA LYS A 53 13.64 -9.95 18.87
C LYS A 53 12.45 -10.12 17.93
N GLU A 54 11.52 -11.00 18.28
CA GLU A 54 10.38 -11.35 17.43
C GLU A 54 9.28 -10.28 17.49
N VAL A 55 8.90 -9.85 18.69
CA VAL A 55 7.78 -8.92 18.90
C VAL A 55 8.21 -7.48 18.73
N TRP A 56 9.35 -7.09 19.32
CA TRP A 56 9.79 -5.69 19.38
C TRP A 56 10.95 -5.35 18.44
N LEU A 57 11.48 -6.34 17.70
CA LEU A 57 12.63 -6.19 16.79
C LEU A 57 13.88 -5.63 17.49
N VAL A 58 14.04 -5.93 18.78
CA VAL A 58 15.18 -5.47 19.57
C VAL A 58 16.31 -6.50 19.47
N GLU A 59 17.39 -6.13 18.77
CA GLU A 59 18.51 -7.05 18.54
C GLU A 59 19.51 -7.11 19.69
N GLU A 60 19.68 -5.98 20.40
CA GLU A 60 20.66 -5.78 21.46
C GLU A 60 20.01 -5.36 22.77
N CYS A 61 20.53 -5.90 23.88
CA CYS A 61 20.12 -5.50 25.22
C CYS A 61 21.24 -4.66 25.84
N PRO A 62 20.95 -3.45 26.34
CA PRO A 62 21.93 -2.62 27.05
C PRO A 62 22.58 -3.39 28.22
N PRO A 63 23.88 -3.19 28.49
CA PRO A 63 24.62 -3.96 29.50
C PRO A 63 24.09 -3.78 30.93
N GLU A 64 23.37 -2.68 31.18
CA GLU A 64 22.77 -2.36 32.49
C GLU A 64 21.41 -3.03 32.73
N ARG A 65 20.84 -3.70 31.73
CA ARG A 65 19.47 -4.25 31.78
C ARG A 65 19.44 -5.74 31.46
N THR A 66 18.43 -6.41 32.02
CA THR A 66 18.07 -7.78 31.62
C THR A 66 17.06 -7.78 30.49
N TRP A 67 17.05 -8.84 29.67
CA TRP A 67 16.05 -9.01 28.60
C TRP A 67 14.61 -8.97 29.13
N LYS A 68 14.36 -9.47 30.35
CA LYS A 68 13.04 -9.38 30.99
C LYS A 68 12.64 -7.93 31.28
N GLN A 69 13.54 -7.13 31.86
CA GLN A 69 13.27 -5.72 32.13
C GLN A 69 13.00 -4.96 30.84
N LEU A 70 13.83 -5.20 29.82
CA LEU A 70 13.66 -4.60 28.51
C LEU A 70 12.31 -4.99 27.90
N PHE A 71 11.95 -6.27 27.93
CA PHE A 71 10.65 -6.74 27.43
C PHE A 71 9.50 -6.03 28.15
N VAL A 72 9.52 -5.96 29.48
CA VAL A 72 8.47 -5.30 30.28
C VAL A 72 8.36 -3.82 29.95
N GLU A 73 9.47 -3.10 29.81
CA GLU A 73 9.48 -1.69 29.41
C GLU A 73 8.86 -1.48 28.02
N TRP A 74 9.21 -2.34 27.07
CA TRP A 74 8.64 -2.33 25.73
C TRP A 74 7.15 -2.69 25.74
N THR A 75 6.73 -3.65 26.55
CA THR A 75 5.31 -3.98 26.74
C THR A 75 4.55 -2.81 27.36
N VAL A 76 5.13 -2.04 28.28
CA VAL A 76 4.49 -0.81 28.80
C VAL A 76 4.34 0.24 27.69
N LYS A 77 5.38 0.41 26.85
CA LYS A 77 5.40 1.45 25.81
C LYS A 77 4.58 1.09 24.57
N TRP A 78 4.54 -0.18 24.18
CA TRP A 78 4.01 -0.67 22.90
C TRP A 78 3.10 -1.88 23.03
N GLY A 79 2.85 -2.41 24.23
CA GLY A 79 2.06 -3.63 24.44
C GLY A 79 0.64 -3.57 23.86
N ARG A 80 0.05 -2.38 23.73
CA ARG A 80 -1.22 -2.18 23.01
C ARG A 80 -1.18 -2.65 21.55
N TYR A 81 0.00 -2.62 20.93
CA TYR A 81 0.25 -2.88 19.52
C TYR A 81 0.99 -4.20 19.26
N GLU A 82 1.12 -5.06 20.28
CA GLU A 82 1.85 -6.34 20.19
C GLU A 82 1.51 -7.15 18.93
N SER A 83 0.24 -7.14 18.50
CA SER A 83 -0.23 -7.91 17.35
C SER A 83 0.25 -7.41 15.98
N CYS A 84 0.55 -6.11 15.84
CA CYS A 84 0.84 -5.47 14.54
C CYS A 84 2.17 -4.71 14.50
N TYR A 85 2.79 -4.45 15.66
CA TYR A 85 3.99 -3.62 15.77
C TYR A 85 5.14 -4.15 14.90
N ALA A 86 5.44 -5.45 14.99
CA ALA A 86 6.55 -6.04 14.24
C ALA A 86 6.37 -5.89 12.73
N SER A 87 5.17 -6.14 12.21
CA SER A 87 4.85 -6.01 10.78
C SER A 87 5.00 -4.55 10.33
N ILE A 88 4.36 -3.63 11.05
CA ILE A 88 4.35 -2.20 10.70
C ILE A 88 5.75 -1.60 10.80
N ARG A 89 6.53 -1.96 11.84
CA ARG A 89 7.90 -1.45 11.99
C ARG A 89 8.82 -1.96 10.89
N LYS A 90 8.70 -3.24 10.47
CA LYS A 90 9.43 -3.76 9.30
C LYS A 90 9.06 -3.01 8.02
N ALA A 91 7.76 -2.78 7.80
CA ALA A 91 7.30 -2.03 6.64
C ALA A 91 7.87 -0.60 6.62
N TRP A 92 7.87 0.10 7.76
CA TRP A 92 8.48 1.42 7.87
C TRP A 92 9.99 1.41 7.65
N ASN A 93 10.72 0.43 8.19
CA ASN A 93 12.17 0.32 7.94
C ASN A 93 12.46 0.19 6.42
N ILE A 94 11.68 -0.63 5.71
CA ILE A 94 11.81 -0.77 4.24
C ILE A 94 11.52 0.56 3.54
N ILE A 95 10.44 1.25 3.92
CA ILE A 95 10.05 2.54 3.34
C ILE A 95 11.13 3.59 3.59
N GLU A 96 11.63 3.69 4.82
CA GLU A 96 12.70 4.59 5.21
C GLU A 96 13.96 4.32 4.38
N ASP A 97 14.44 3.08 4.33
CA ASP A 97 15.68 2.73 3.62
C ASP A 97 15.56 2.95 2.11
N PHE A 98 14.41 2.61 1.53
CA PHE A 98 14.12 2.84 0.12
C PHE A 98 14.10 4.35 -0.20
N THR A 99 13.38 5.14 0.59
CA THR A 99 13.24 6.59 0.35
C THR A 99 14.54 7.34 0.61
N LYS A 100 15.31 6.99 1.64
CA LYS A 100 16.66 7.53 1.87
C LYS A 100 17.56 7.36 0.65
N CYS A 101 17.52 6.20 0.02
CA CYS A 101 18.39 5.86 -1.11
C CYS A 101 17.91 6.48 -2.44
N HIS A 102 16.61 6.35 -2.75
CA HIS A 102 16.09 6.67 -4.08
C HIS A 102 15.34 8.02 -4.16
N CYS A 103 14.70 8.44 -3.06
CA CYS A 103 13.81 9.60 -3.03
C CYS A 103 14.05 10.50 -1.79
N PRO A 104 15.22 11.18 -1.68
CA PRO A 104 15.61 11.87 -0.44
C PRO A 104 14.66 13.00 -0.01
N SER A 105 13.98 13.65 -0.95
CA SER A 105 12.96 14.67 -0.67
C SER A 105 11.74 14.09 0.05
N ILE A 106 11.29 12.90 -0.35
CA ILE A 106 10.19 12.17 0.32
C ILE A 106 10.63 11.82 1.74
N TYR A 107 11.83 11.26 1.89
CA TYR A 107 12.37 10.91 3.20
C TYR A 107 12.45 12.12 4.16
N ALA A 108 12.95 13.25 3.68
CA ALA A 108 13.08 14.47 4.48
C ALA A 108 11.73 15.09 4.90
N SER A 109 10.64 14.71 4.21
CA SER A 109 9.29 15.19 4.51
C SER A 109 8.48 14.27 5.43
N LEU A 110 9.04 13.11 5.84
CA LEU A 110 8.38 12.22 6.81
C LEU A 110 8.39 12.89 8.19
N ASN A 111 7.22 12.91 8.83
CA ASN A 111 7.10 13.46 10.17
C ASN A 111 7.51 12.42 11.23
N ASP A 112 8.04 12.90 12.34
CA ASP A 112 8.28 12.07 13.52
C ASP A 112 6.96 11.54 14.08
N GLY A 113 7.04 10.41 14.78
CA GLY A 113 5.86 9.77 15.38
C GLY A 113 5.28 10.54 16.57
N LEU A 114 3.96 10.42 16.77
CA LEU A 114 3.26 11.04 17.90
C LEU A 114 3.32 10.18 19.17
N SER A 115 3.15 10.84 20.33
CA SER A 115 2.94 10.16 21.61
C SER A 115 1.54 9.59 21.75
N GLU A 116 1.35 8.68 22.72
CA GLU A 116 0.00 8.14 23.02
C GLU A 116 -0.99 9.22 23.44
N GLU A 117 -0.52 10.26 24.13
CA GLU A 117 -1.37 11.31 24.67
C GLU A 117 -1.87 12.23 23.55
N GLU A 118 -0.98 12.67 22.65
CA GLU A 118 -1.35 13.48 21.49
C GLU A 118 -2.42 12.79 20.62
N ILE A 119 -2.30 11.47 20.42
CA ILE A 119 -3.30 10.70 19.68
C ILE A 119 -4.63 10.66 20.44
N ARG A 120 -4.62 10.45 21.76
CA ARG A 120 -5.85 10.42 22.58
C ARG A 120 -6.54 11.78 22.61
N GLU A 121 -5.79 12.86 22.73
CA GLU A 121 -6.32 14.22 22.68
C GLU A 121 -6.98 14.48 21.32
N THR A 122 -6.35 14.05 20.23
CA THR A 122 -6.93 14.20 18.88
C THR A 122 -8.21 13.39 18.71
N GLU A 123 -8.24 12.14 19.19
CA GLU A 123 -9.45 11.30 19.17
C GLU A 123 -10.60 11.93 19.96
N ALA A 124 -10.31 12.46 21.15
CA ALA A 124 -11.30 13.09 22.01
C ALA A 124 -11.83 14.42 21.45
N ASN A 125 -10.93 15.27 20.94
CA ASN A 125 -11.25 16.65 20.56
C ASN A 125 -11.68 16.80 19.10
N LYS A 126 -11.10 16.03 18.18
CA LYS A 126 -11.30 16.20 16.72
C LYS A 126 -12.06 15.06 16.06
N LEU A 127 -12.05 13.85 16.63
CA LEU A 127 -12.76 12.69 16.09
C LEU A 127 -14.06 12.36 16.82
N ASN A 128 -14.62 13.31 17.59
CA ASN A 128 -15.86 13.13 18.38
C ASN A 128 -15.80 11.89 19.30
N GLY A 129 -14.63 11.54 19.82
CA GLY A 129 -14.41 10.35 20.65
C GLY A 129 -14.30 9.02 19.88
N CYS A 130 -14.33 9.05 18.55
CA CYS A 130 -14.07 7.87 17.72
C CYS A 130 -12.62 7.43 17.87
N LYS A 131 -12.41 6.14 18.17
CA LYS A 131 -11.08 5.57 18.38
C LYS A 131 -10.51 5.06 17.07
N LEU A 132 -9.25 5.37 16.82
CA LEU A 132 -8.51 4.85 15.68
C LEU A 132 -8.16 3.38 15.90
N PRO A 133 -8.18 2.55 14.84
CA PRO A 133 -7.65 1.20 14.85
C PRO A 133 -6.21 1.13 15.38
N ASN A 134 -5.87 0.05 16.10
CA ASN A 134 -4.56 -0.09 16.74
C ASN A 134 -3.41 -0.10 15.73
N ASP A 135 -3.60 -0.65 14.54
CA ASP A 135 -2.60 -0.67 13.47
C ASP A 135 -2.30 0.74 12.93
N LEU A 136 -3.34 1.55 12.65
CA LEU A 136 -3.15 2.94 12.25
C LEU A 136 -2.44 3.75 13.35
N ARG A 137 -2.87 3.60 14.61
CA ARG A 137 -2.20 4.25 15.76
C ARG A 137 -0.73 3.83 15.88
N CYS A 138 -0.45 2.54 15.74
CA CYS A 138 0.91 2.02 15.78
C CYS A 138 1.78 2.68 14.71
N SER A 139 1.26 2.80 13.49
CA SER A 139 1.97 3.49 12.42
C SER A 139 2.20 4.97 12.73
N ILE A 140 1.18 5.71 13.18
CA ILE A 140 1.30 7.14 13.50
C ILE A 140 2.33 7.39 14.61
N ARG A 141 2.44 6.48 15.58
CA ARG A 141 3.47 6.54 16.62
C ARG A 141 4.89 6.29 16.12
N ILE A 142 5.04 5.65 14.97
CA ILE A 142 6.33 5.44 14.31
C ILE A 142 6.62 6.65 13.41
N HIS A 143 5.68 7.00 12.53
CA HIS A 143 5.72 8.17 11.65
C HIS A 143 4.33 8.78 11.49
N ASN A 144 4.20 10.08 11.79
CA ASN A 144 2.93 10.81 11.68
C ASN A 144 2.69 11.36 10.26
N GLY A 145 2.65 10.45 9.29
CA GLY A 145 2.46 10.81 7.89
C GLY A 145 3.63 11.62 7.31
N GLN A 146 3.30 12.46 6.35
CA GLN A 146 4.23 13.28 5.58
C GLN A 146 3.75 14.72 5.59
N GLN A 147 4.69 15.67 5.57
CA GLN A 147 4.37 17.05 5.21
C GLN A 147 3.70 17.08 3.83
N LEU A 148 2.71 17.94 3.64
CA LEU A 148 1.93 18.03 2.39
C LEU A 148 2.70 18.74 1.28
N VAL A 149 3.82 18.14 0.89
CA VAL A 149 4.71 18.57 -0.19
C VAL A 149 4.73 17.51 -1.29
N SER A 150 4.96 17.95 -2.53
CA SER A 150 5.17 17.06 -3.68
C SER A 150 6.67 16.81 -3.85
N PRO A 151 7.12 15.57 -4.13
CA PRO A 151 6.33 14.35 -4.34
C PRO A 151 5.86 13.68 -3.03
N GLY A 152 4.71 13.02 -3.11
CA GLY A 152 4.11 12.29 -2.01
C GLY A 152 4.63 10.86 -1.86
N LEU A 153 4.62 10.35 -0.63
CA LEU A 153 5.12 9.03 -0.26
C LEU A 153 4.35 7.88 -0.94
N ILE A 154 3.04 8.02 -1.13
CA ILE A 154 2.14 6.95 -1.60
C ILE A 154 2.19 6.81 -3.12
N GLY A 155 2.93 7.68 -3.80
CA GLY A 155 3.30 7.56 -5.21
C GLY A 155 2.66 8.61 -6.10
N SER A 156 3.29 8.79 -7.24
CA SER A 156 2.95 9.72 -8.31
C SER A 156 2.40 8.98 -9.52
N MET A 157 1.59 9.69 -10.31
CA MET A 157 1.14 9.31 -11.62
C MET A 157 1.02 10.57 -12.47
N GLU A 158 1.54 10.53 -13.70
CA GLU A 158 1.45 11.66 -14.61
C GLU A 158 1.12 11.17 -16.02
N ILE A 159 0.08 11.78 -16.60
CA ILE A 159 -0.32 11.68 -17.99
C ILE A 159 -0.54 13.09 -18.55
N SER A 160 -0.66 13.21 -19.87
CA SER A 160 -0.74 14.52 -20.56
C SER A 160 -1.78 15.50 -20.00
N SER A 161 -2.89 15.01 -19.44
CA SER A 161 -3.99 15.84 -18.91
C SER A 161 -4.17 15.77 -17.39
N HIS A 162 -3.35 14.99 -16.67
CA HIS A 162 -3.57 14.73 -15.25
C HIS A 162 -2.25 14.36 -14.54
N SER A 163 -2.00 14.97 -13.39
CA SER A 163 -0.83 14.72 -12.55
C SER A 163 -1.30 14.58 -11.10
N GLN A 164 -0.97 13.45 -10.50
CA GLN A 164 -1.32 13.07 -9.14
C GLN A 164 -0.04 12.72 -8.40
N SER A 165 0.08 13.17 -7.16
CA SER A 165 1.12 12.74 -6.22
C SER A 165 0.49 12.67 -4.83
N GLU A 166 0.40 11.46 -4.29
CA GLU A 166 -0.30 11.19 -3.04
C GLU A 166 0.66 11.18 -1.85
N SER A 167 0.37 12.02 -0.87
CA SER A 167 1.08 12.04 0.42
C SER A 167 0.30 11.25 1.46
N LEU A 168 1.02 10.60 2.39
CA LEU A 168 0.40 10.01 3.58
C LEU A 168 0.05 11.15 4.54
N LEU A 169 -1.22 11.26 4.93
CA LEU A 169 -1.67 12.38 5.75
C LEU A 169 -1.18 12.26 7.19
N GLU A 170 -0.83 13.41 7.78
CA GLU A 170 -0.68 13.55 9.22
C GLU A 170 -2.03 13.45 9.94
N LEU A 171 -2.02 12.99 11.20
CA LEU A 171 -3.23 12.76 11.97
C LEU A 171 -4.07 14.04 12.17
N ASP A 172 -3.42 15.18 12.41
CA ASP A 172 -4.14 16.42 12.74
C ASP A 172 -4.96 16.95 11.55
N THR A 173 -4.31 17.01 10.38
CA THR A 173 -4.97 17.34 9.11
C THR A 173 -6.04 16.31 8.77
N ALA A 174 -5.76 15.02 8.93
CA ALA A 174 -6.71 13.96 8.64
C ALA A 174 -7.97 14.05 9.52
N ALA A 175 -7.80 14.31 10.82
CA ALA A 175 -8.89 14.46 11.77
C ALA A 175 -9.75 15.70 11.48
N GLY A 176 -9.14 16.82 11.09
CA GLY A 176 -9.87 18.02 10.64
C GLY A 176 -10.69 17.79 9.36
N ALA A 177 -10.34 16.79 8.56
CA ALA A 177 -11.01 16.41 7.32
C ALA A 177 -11.91 15.18 7.45
N LEU A 178 -12.26 14.77 8.68
CA LEU A 178 -13.19 13.67 8.95
C LEU A 178 -14.51 13.90 8.20
N GLN A 179 -14.94 12.89 7.45
CA GLN A 179 -16.09 13.05 6.58
C GLN A 179 -17.40 12.81 7.33
N HIS A 180 -18.32 13.75 7.17
CA HIS A 180 -19.70 13.67 7.69
C HIS A 180 -20.76 13.64 6.58
N ARG A 181 -20.33 13.70 5.31
CA ARG A 181 -21.21 13.60 4.15
C ARG A 181 -21.66 12.16 3.92
N ASP A 182 -22.87 12.01 3.38
CA ASP A 182 -23.44 10.71 3.02
C ASP A 182 -22.50 9.92 2.11
N GLY A 183 -22.36 8.63 2.39
CA GLY A 183 -21.36 7.75 1.80
C GLY A 183 -20.11 7.63 2.68
N LEU A 184 -19.59 8.74 3.18
CA LEU A 184 -18.28 8.78 3.85
C LEU A 184 -18.37 9.09 5.35
N ARG A 185 -19.55 8.97 5.96
CA ARG A 185 -19.70 9.22 7.40
C ARG A 185 -18.70 8.40 8.21
N ASN A 186 -18.01 9.08 9.13
CA ASN A 186 -16.99 8.49 10.01
C ASN A 186 -15.84 7.78 9.25
N CYS A 187 -15.51 8.28 8.06
CA CYS A 187 -14.35 7.86 7.31
C CYS A 187 -13.26 8.94 7.41
N ILE A 188 -12.06 8.54 7.84
CA ILE A 188 -10.90 9.43 7.95
C ILE A 188 -10.05 9.34 6.67
N PRO A 189 -9.61 10.46 6.09
CA PRO A 189 -8.67 10.40 4.97
C PRO A 189 -7.30 9.92 5.45
N VAL A 190 -6.69 9.02 4.68
CA VAL A 190 -5.39 8.41 4.96
C VAL A 190 -4.31 8.93 4.00
N SER A 191 -4.65 9.07 2.72
CA SER A 191 -3.78 9.72 1.73
C SER A 191 -4.48 10.92 1.12
N PHE A 192 -3.69 11.83 0.55
CA PHE A 192 -4.24 13.01 -0.12
C PHE A 192 -3.30 13.50 -1.23
N CYS A 193 -3.88 13.89 -2.36
CA CYS A 193 -3.19 14.62 -3.39
C CYS A 193 -3.62 16.09 -3.37
N VAL A 194 -2.68 16.99 -3.05
CA VAL A 194 -2.94 18.44 -2.94
C VAL A 194 -3.46 19.04 -4.24
N LYS A 195 -2.99 18.57 -5.40
CA LYS A 195 -3.39 19.09 -6.70
C LYS A 195 -4.84 18.75 -7.06
N THR A 196 -5.28 17.54 -6.73
CA THR A 196 -6.59 17.03 -7.16
C THR A 196 -7.65 17.10 -6.06
N GLY A 197 -7.23 17.23 -4.79
CA GLY A 197 -8.13 17.20 -3.64
C GLY A 197 -8.67 15.81 -3.31
N ASN A 198 -8.17 14.76 -3.97
CA ASN A 198 -8.63 13.39 -3.82
C ASN A 198 -7.63 12.54 -3.03
N GLY A 199 -8.11 11.44 -2.46
CA GLY A 199 -7.30 10.56 -1.64
C GLY A 199 -8.04 9.31 -1.17
N GLN A 200 -7.33 8.47 -0.44
CA GLN A 200 -7.87 7.26 0.18
C GLN A 200 -8.47 7.56 1.54
N PHE A 201 -9.52 6.83 1.90
CA PHE A 201 -10.17 6.91 3.19
C PHE A 201 -10.10 5.57 3.91
N MET A 202 -10.22 5.61 5.22
CA MET A 202 -10.42 4.46 6.08
C MET A 202 -11.73 4.62 6.85
N ALA A 203 -12.56 3.58 6.86
CA ALA A 203 -13.73 3.55 7.71
C ALA A 203 -13.34 3.34 9.18
N LEU A 204 -13.84 4.20 10.08
CA LEU A 204 -13.61 4.04 11.52
C LEU A 204 -14.75 3.29 12.22
N THR A 205 -15.96 3.32 11.65
CA THR A 205 -17.16 2.72 12.24
C THR A 205 -17.90 1.84 11.23
N HIS A 206 -18.89 1.09 11.71
CA HIS A 206 -19.78 0.28 10.85
C HIS A 206 -20.89 1.11 10.18
N GLU A 207 -20.86 2.44 10.35
CA GLU A 207 -21.90 3.29 9.79
C GLU A 207 -22.00 3.13 8.28
N GLU A 208 -23.23 3.20 7.79
CA GLU A 208 -23.57 2.99 6.39
C GLU A 208 -23.11 1.65 5.80
N GLY A 209 -22.86 0.64 6.64
CA GLY A 209 -22.46 -0.72 6.22
C GLY A 209 -20.98 -0.87 5.88
N HIS A 210 -20.15 0.10 6.27
CA HIS A 210 -18.70 -0.01 6.22
C HIS A 210 -18.18 -1.12 7.14
N ASN A 211 -17.01 -1.68 6.83
CA ASN A 211 -16.26 -2.46 7.80
C ASN A 211 -15.13 -1.58 8.37
N PRO A 212 -15.05 -1.36 9.70
CA PRO A 212 -13.97 -0.60 10.32
C PRO A 212 -12.60 -1.16 9.93
N GLY A 213 -11.68 -0.25 9.58
CA GLY A 213 -10.32 -0.59 9.13
C GLY A 213 -10.18 -0.78 7.62
N ASP A 214 -11.28 -0.96 6.87
CA ASP A 214 -11.19 -1.03 5.40
C ASP A 214 -10.67 0.31 4.85
N LEU A 215 -9.67 0.23 3.98
CA LEU A 215 -9.15 1.34 3.19
C LEU A 215 -9.69 1.29 1.77
N PHE A 216 -10.09 2.45 1.25
CA PHE A 216 -10.70 2.52 -0.06
C PHE A 216 -10.57 3.90 -0.73
N TRP A 217 -10.79 3.90 -2.04
CA TRP A 217 -11.01 5.10 -2.83
C TRP A 217 -12.51 5.34 -3.04
N PRO A 218 -13.01 6.57 -2.79
CA PRO A 218 -14.38 6.95 -3.09
C PRO A 218 -14.62 6.99 -4.60
N SER A 219 -15.77 6.45 -5.01
CA SER A 219 -16.25 6.47 -6.38
C SER A 219 -17.71 6.90 -6.37
N PRO A 220 -17.98 8.22 -6.46
CA PRO A 220 -19.35 8.72 -6.56
C PRO A 220 -20.08 8.09 -7.74
N ASP A 221 -21.37 7.76 -7.55
CA ASP A 221 -22.23 7.38 -8.67
C ASP A 221 -22.40 8.59 -9.59
N ARG A 222 -22.06 8.42 -10.87
CA ARG A 222 -22.15 9.46 -11.90
C ARG A 222 -23.25 9.15 -12.93
N SER A 223 -24.18 8.25 -12.62
CA SER A 223 -25.25 7.88 -13.56
C SER A 223 -26.35 8.92 -13.72
N ASP A 224 -26.55 9.79 -12.74
CA ASP A 224 -27.71 10.69 -12.66
C ASP A 224 -27.27 12.17 -12.72
N ASP A 225 -27.43 12.80 -13.89
CA ASP A 225 -27.42 14.27 -14.10
C ASP A 225 -28.78 14.90 -13.71
N THR A 226 -29.66 14.16 -13.02
CA THR A 226 -30.97 14.68 -12.62
C THR A 226 -30.79 15.59 -11.40
N PHE A 227 -31.30 16.81 -11.50
CA PHE A 227 -31.36 17.86 -10.48
C PHE A 227 -32.13 17.48 -9.19
N ASP A 228 -32.29 16.20 -8.91
CA ASP A 228 -33.11 15.69 -7.81
C ASP A 228 -32.24 15.37 -6.59
N ILE A 229 -32.75 15.72 -5.41
CA ILE A 229 -32.08 15.65 -4.10
C ILE A 229 -32.07 14.19 -3.62
N SER A 230 -31.50 13.28 -4.40
CA SER A 230 -31.24 11.90 -3.97
C SER A 230 -29.96 11.85 -3.13
N PRO A 231 -29.91 11.04 -2.06
CA PRO A 231 -28.70 10.90 -1.27
C PRO A 231 -27.57 10.40 -2.17
N MET A 232 -26.42 11.08 -2.10
CA MET A 232 -25.25 10.81 -2.93
C MET A 232 -24.82 9.34 -2.75
N ARG A 233 -25.01 8.52 -3.79
CA ARG A 233 -24.56 7.13 -3.77
C ARG A 233 -23.05 7.09 -3.95
N MET A 234 -22.37 6.49 -2.98
CA MET A 234 -20.91 6.40 -2.99
C MET A 234 -20.51 4.94 -3.05
N HIS A 235 -19.91 4.54 -4.17
CA HIS A 235 -19.25 3.26 -4.37
C HIS A 235 -17.78 3.37 -3.97
N TYR A 236 -17.09 2.23 -3.83
CA TYR A 236 -15.70 2.23 -3.38
C TYR A 236 -14.82 1.26 -4.14
N PHE A 237 -13.57 1.65 -4.40
CA PHE A 237 -12.50 0.73 -4.77
C PHE A 237 -11.67 0.38 -3.52
N LEU A 238 -11.69 -0.87 -3.10
CA LEU A 238 -10.97 -1.35 -1.92
C LEU A 238 -9.46 -1.39 -2.19
N SER A 239 -8.67 -0.73 -1.33
CA SER A 239 -7.22 -0.77 -1.37
C SER A 239 -6.60 -1.69 -0.31
N GLY A 240 -7.28 -1.90 0.82
CA GLY A 240 -6.86 -2.82 1.88
C GLY A 240 -7.95 -3.07 2.92
N SER A 241 -7.82 -4.13 3.72
CA SER A 241 -8.76 -4.47 4.80
C SER A 241 -8.34 -3.94 6.18
N SER A 242 -7.10 -3.49 6.29
CA SER A 242 -6.53 -2.87 7.49
C SER A 242 -5.35 -1.99 7.10
N PHE A 243 -4.96 -1.06 7.98
CA PHE A 243 -3.80 -0.21 7.71
C PHE A 243 -2.52 -1.03 7.64
N GLU A 244 -2.38 -2.02 8.54
CA GLU A 244 -1.22 -2.93 8.55
C GLU A 244 -1.07 -3.63 7.20
N THR A 245 -2.13 -4.28 6.70
CA THR A 245 -2.05 -5.04 5.44
C THR A 245 -1.77 -4.14 4.24
N TRP A 246 -2.35 -2.93 4.22
CA TRP A 246 -2.12 -1.94 3.18
C TRP A 246 -0.69 -1.42 3.16
N LEU A 247 -0.14 -1.04 4.34
CA LEU A 247 1.22 -0.52 4.45
C LEU A 247 2.26 -1.60 4.17
N CYS A 248 2.09 -2.80 4.72
CA CYS A 248 3.00 -3.92 4.49
C CYS A 248 3.06 -4.29 3.00
N LYS A 249 1.91 -4.36 2.32
CA LYS A 249 1.86 -4.61 0.88
C LYS A 249 2.61 -3.52 0.09
N TYR A 250 2.45 -2.26 0.48
CA TYR A 250 3.18 -1.15 -0.13
C TYR A 250 4.70 -1.29 0.05
N ALA A 251 5.15 -1.59 1.28
CA ALA A 251 6.56 -1.81 1.58
C ALA A 251 7.15 -3.02 0.84
N ASP A 252 6.42 -4.13 0.76
CA ASP A 252 6.83 -5.32 0.02
C ASP A 252 7.06 -4.99 -1.46
N GLN A 253 6.17 -4.20 -2.07
CA GLN A 253 6.28 -3.76 -3.46
C GLN A 253 7.45 -2.83 -3.71
N LEU A 254 7.79 -1.97 -2.74
CA LEU A 254 9.02 -1.17 -2.78
C LEU A 254 10.26 -2.05 -2.73
N SER A 255 10.30 -3.03 -1.82
CA SER A 255 11.46 -3.93 -1.65
C SER A 255 11.74 -4.80 -2.89
N GLN A 256 10.69 -5.16 -3.61
CA GLN A 256 10.76 -5.95 -4.84
C GLN A 256 11.10 -5.11 -6.08
N ASN A 257 11.32 -3.80 -5.92
CA ASN A 257 11.53 -2.84 -7.01
C ASN A 257 10.38 -2.86 -8.03
N CYS A 258 9.15 -3.13 -7.59
CA CYS A 258 7.98 -3.12 -8.47
C CYS A 258 7.65 -1.69 -8.94
N PHE A 259 7.92 -0.68 -8.10
CA PHE A 259 7.64 0.72 -8.41
C PHE A 259 8.85 1.40 -9.05
N PRO A 260 8.77 1.78 -10.34
CA PRO A 260 9.81 2.57 -10.95
C PRO A 260 9.95 3.93 -10.27
N VAL A 261 11.20 4.35 -10.07
CA VAL A 261 11.54 5.69 -9.59
C VAL A 261 11.93 6.55 -10.79
N ILE A 262 11.13 7.58 -11.06
CA ILE A 262 11.34 8.50 -12.19
C ILE A 262 11.47 9.89 -11.61
N ASN A 263 12.56 10.60 -11.94
CA ASN A 263 12.85 11.93 -11.38
C ASN A 263 12.81 11.99 -9.85
N LYS A 264 13.23 10.90 -9.18
CA LYS A 264 13.19 10.74 -7.71
C LYS A 264 11.76 10.71 -7.11
N GLU A 265 10.76 10.37 -7.93
CA GLU A 265 9.40 10.10 -7.48
C GLU A 265 9.01 8.64 -7.72
N ILE A 266 8.15 8.11 -6.85
CA ILE A 266 7.72 6.70 -6.88
C ILE A 266 6.50 6.56 -7.78
N TYR A 267 6.52 5.71 -8.81
CA TYR A 267 5.36 5.48 -9.68
C TYR A 267 4.76 4.08 -9.46
N LYS A 268 3.45 4.00 -9.21
CA LYS A 268 2.75 2.76 -8.82
C LYS A 268 2.34 1.87 -10.01
N PHE A 269 3.31 1.37 -10.76
CA PHE A 269 3.04 0.33 -11.75
C PHE A 269 3.16 -1.07 -11.13
N LEU A 270 2.13 -1.90 -11.27
CA LEU A 270 1.99 -3.16 -10.51
C LEU A 270 2.32 -4.42 -11.31
N PHE A 271 2.07 -4.38 -12.61
CA PHE A 271 2.33 -5.51 -13.50
C PHE A 271 3.44 -5.11 -14.46
N SER A 272 4.39 -6.01 -14.69
CA SER A 272 5.50 -5.81 -15.62
C SER A 272 5.67 -7.03 -16.50
N THR A 273 5.90 -6.80 -17.79
CA THR A 273 6.11 -7.87 -18.76
C THR A 273 7.10 -7.36 -19.81
N SER A 274 7.97 -8.22 -20.32
CA SER A 274 8.94 -7.82 -21.35
C SER A 274 9.05 -8.85 -22.46
N ALA A 275 9.25 -8.39 -23.69
CA ALA A 275 9.58 -9.24 -24.83
C ALA A 275 10.73 -8.60 -25.63
N THR A 276 11.59 -9.43 -26.21
CA THR A 276 12.68 -8.98 -27.08
C THR A 276 12.45 -9.50 -28.50
N THR A 277 12.58 -8.62 -29.50
CA THR A 277 12.46 -8.98 -30.92
C THR A 277 13.56 -8.25 -31.69
N GLN A 278 14.44 -9.00 -32.39
CA GLN A 278 15.51 -8.44 -33.21
C GLN A 278 16.34 -7.36 -32.49
N GLY A 279 16.76 -7.64 -31.26
CA GLY A 279 17.58 -6.73 -30.44
C GLY A 279 16.82 -5.60 -29.75
N ILE A 280 15.54 -5.36 -30.07
CA ILE A 280 14.67 -4.41 -29.36
C ILE A 280 13.95 -5.12 -28.22
N LYS A 281 14.16 -4.67 -26.99
CA LYS A 281 13.41 -5.09 -25.81
C LYS A 281 12.30 -4.09 -25.53
N VAL A 282 11.07 -4.57 -25.43
CA VAL A 282 9.91 -3.78 -25.01
C VAL A 282 9.48 -4.30 -23.64
N THR A 283 9.51 -3.42 -22.63
CA THR A 283 8.98 -3.67 -21.29
C THR A 283 7.73 -2.83 -21.08
N THR A 284 6.67 -3.45 -20.61
CA THR A 284 5.36 -2.83 -20.43
C THR A 284 4.96 -2.93 -18.97
N THR A 285 4.49 -1.83 -18.39
CA THR A 285 3.99 -1.83 -17.03
C THR A 285 2.64 -1.13 -16.91
N THR A 286 1.72 -1.64 -16.10
CA THR A 286 0.35 -1.10 -15.97
C THR A 286 0.00 -0.67 -14.54
N ALA A 287 -0.88 0.34 -14.43
CA ALA A 287 -1.39 0.87 -13.18
C ALA A 287 -2.89 1.19 -13.32
N PHE A 288 -3.67 0.87 -12.29
CA PHE A 288 -5.06 1.30 -12.18
C PHE A 288 -5.10 2.70 -11.54
N VAL A 289 -5.99 3.58 -12.01
CA VAL A 289 -6.16 4.94 -11.49
C VAL A 289 -7.57 5.09 -10.91
N PRO A 290 -7.77 4.82 -9.61
CA PRO A 290 -9.09 4.87 -8.98
C PRO A 290 -9.76 6.25 -9.10
N GLU A 291 -8.98 7.33 -9.00
CA GLU A 291 -9.47 8.71 -9.03
C GLU A 291 -10.21 9.07 -10.33
N LEU A 292 -9.73 8.55 -11.47
CA LEU A 292 -10.33 8.75 -12.78
C LEU A 292 -11.33 7.67 -13.16
N SER A 293 -11.57 6.70 -12.26
CA SER A 293 -12.46 5.57 -12.50
C SER A 293 -13.81 5.76 -11.81
N SER A 294 -14.85 5.19 -12.42
CA SER A 294 -16.18 5.09 -11.83
C SER A 294 -16.67 3.66 -11.85
N VAL A 295 -17.24 3.22 -10.73
CA VAL A 295 -17.97 1.95 -10.68
C VAL A 295 -19.29 2.07 -11.47
N LYS A 296 -19.92 3.25 -11.41
CA LYS A 296 -21.19 3.52 -12.08
C LYS A 296 -21.24 4.97 -12.63
N PRO A 297 -21.50 5.16 -13.95
CA PRO A 297 -21.42 4.12 -14.98
C PRO A 297 -20.01 3.49 -14.99
N PRO A 298 -19.88 2.22 -15.41
CA PRO A 298 -18.60 1.52 -15.33
C PRO A 298 -17.58 2.14 -16.29
N MET A 299 -16.52 2.72 -15.73
CA MET A 299 -15.39 3.29 -16.46
C MET A 299 -14.13 3.07 -15.62
N PHE A 300 -13.27 2.17 -16.07
CA PHE A 300 -12.05 1.79 -15.36
C PHE A 300 -10.86 2.38 -16.12
N PHE A 301 -10.22 3.37 -15.51
CA PHE A 301 -9.10 4.09 -16.09
C PHE A 301 -7.77 3.44 -15.69
N PHE A 302 -6.92 3.21 -16.68
CA PHE A 302 -5.59 2.64 -16.49
C PHE A 302 -4.55 3.50 -17.18
N THR A 303 -3.36 3.54 -16.57
CA THR A 303 -2.16 4.07 -17.22
C THR A 303 -1.18 2.93 -17.46
N TYR A 304 -0.37 3.08 -18.50
CA TYR A 304 0.70 2.16 -18.81
C TYR A 304 1.95 2.90 -19.22
N ARG A 305 3.09 2.38 -18.79
CA ARG A 305 4.43 2.82 -19.20
C ARG A 305 5.03 1.77 -20.11
N ILE A 306 5.62 2.23 -21.21
CA ILE A 306 6.34 1.36 -22.14
C ILE A 306 7.77 1.86 -22.25
N SER A 307 8.70 0.94 -22.04
CA SER A 307 10.14 1.13 -22.14
C SER A 307 10.64 0.32 -23.34
N ILE A 308 11.15 1.01 -24.36
CA ILE A 308 11.70 0.44 -25.58
C ILE A 308 13.21 0.64 -25.52
N SER A 309 13.98 -0.43 -25.43
CA SER A 309 15.43 -0.38 -25.36
C SER A 309 16.09 -1.28 -26.38
N MET A 310 17.34 -0.97 -26.69
CA MET A 310 18.21 -1.78 -27.54
C MET A 310 19.49 -2.11 -26.76
N ASP A 311 19.83 -3.39 -26.67
CA ASP A 311 20.98 -3.85 -25.89
C ASP A 311 22.31 -3.23 -26.43
N PRO A 312 23.18 -2.66 -25.57
CA PRO A 312 24.48 -2.12 -25.97
C PRO A 312 25.39 -3.13 -26.68
N GLU A 313 25.35 -4.41 -26.28
CA GLU A 313 26.22 -5.49 -26.78
C GLU A 313 25.62 -6.20 -27.99
N CYS A 314 24.49 -5.73 -28.49
CA CYS A 314 23.88 -6.28 -29.68
C CYS A 314 24.81 -6.01 -30.88
N SER A 315 25.67 -6.97 -31.19
CA SER A 315 26.71 -6.89 -32.22
C SER A 315 26.17 -7.12 -33.64
N GLU A 316 24.92 -7.57 -33.78
CA GLU A 316 24.19 -7.66 -35.05
C GLU A 316 23.60 -6.31 -35.54
N LEU A 317 24.16 -5.19 -35.07
CA LEU A 317 23.65 -3.83 -35.27
C LEU A 317 24.19 -3.15 -36.52
N MET A 318 24.06 -3.81 -37.68
CA MET A 318 24.15 -3.07 -38.93
C MET A 318 23.02 -2.06 -39.12
N ASN A 319 22.00 -2.00 -38.25
CA ASN A 319 20.92 -1.08 -38.51
C ASN A 319 20.31 -0.32 -37.33
N LYS A 320 20.71 0.96 -37.21
CA LYS A 320 19.85 2.00 -36.63
C LYS A 320 18.45 1.82 -37.22
N CYS A 321 17.42 1.80 -36.39
CA CYS A 321 16.06 1.63 -36.83
C CYS A 321 15.16 2.67 -36.18
N GLN A 322 14.04 3.00 -36.83
CA GLN A 322 13.10 3.99 -36.33
C GLN A 322 11.72 3.39 -36.22
N LEU A 323 11.06 3.62 -35.09
CA LEU A 323 9.66 3.28 -34.91
C LEU A 323 8.84 4.17 -35.85
N THR A 324 7.99 3.53 -36.67
CA THR A 324 7.14 4.23 -37.65
C THR A 324 5.68 4.22 -37.26
N THR A 325 5.14 3.05 -36.93
CA THR A 325 3.72 2.89 -36.55
C THR A 325 3.58 1.93 -35.37
N ARG A 326 2.41 1.97 -34.74
CA ARG A 326 1.96 1.05 -33.70
C ARG A 326 0.64 0.42 -34.12
N HIS A 327 0.45 -0.83 -33.72
CA HIS A 327 -0.80 -1.56 -33.84
C HIS A 327 -1.13 -2.18 -32.49
N TRP A 328 -2.33 -1.90 -31.98
CA TRP A 328 -2.83 -2.44 -30.73
C TRP A 328 -4.13 -3.19 -30.97
N TYR A 329 -4.24 -4.36 -30.36
CA TYR A 329 -5.46 -5.13 -30.19
C TYR A 329 -5.85 -5.04 -28.72
N ILE A 330 -7.00 -4.44 -28.45
CA ILE A 330 -7.51 -4.18 -27.11
C ILE A 330 -8.74 -5.06 -26.93
N THR A 331 -8.77 -5.87 -25.87
CA THR A 331 -9.90 -6.75 -25.57
C THR A 331 -10.34 -6.53 -24.13
N ASP A 332 -11.61 -6.22 -23.93
CA ASP A 332 -12.21 -6.09 -22.60
C ASP A 332 -12.64 -7.46 -22.03
N ALA A 333 -13.10 -7.50 -20.77
CA ALA A 333 -13.51 -8.75 -20.14
C ALA A 333 -14.74 -9.43 -20.80
N ASN A 334 -15.54 -8.66 -21.54
CA ASN A 334 -16.72 -9.17 -22.25
C ASN A 334 -16.37 -9.70 -23.66
N GLY A 335 -15.10 -9.60 -24.07
CA GLY A 335 -14.63 -10.00 -25.39
C GLY A 335 -14.86 -8.96 -26.48
N ILE A 336 -15.24 -7.73 -26.12
CA ILE A 336 -15.31 -6.61 -27.05
C ILE A 336 -13.88 -6.28 -27.48
N LYS A 337 -13.66 -6.23 -28.79
CA LYS A 337 -12.35 -5.97 -29.40
C LYS A 337 -12.32 -4.60 -30.06
N GLU A 338 -11.24 -3.88 -29.83
CA GLU A 338 -10.90 -2.63 -30.50
C GLU A 338 -9.51 -2.76 -31.11
N GLU A 339 -9.33 -2.23 -32.32
CA GLU A 339 -8.02 -2.14 -32.96
C GLU A 339 -7.63 -0.67 -33.12
N VAL A 340 -6.44 -0.33 -32.62
CA VAL A 340 -5.89 1.02 -32.75
C VAL A 340 -4.63 0.94 -33.59
N HIS A 341 -4.68 1.56 -34.77
CA HIS A 341 -3.53 1.79 -35.63
C HIS A 341 -3.16 3.27 -35.62
N GLY A 342 -1.86 3.58 -35.52
CA GLY A 342 -1.43 4.96 -35.56
C GLY A 342 0.06 5.14 -35.82
N ASN A 343 0.42 6.35 -36.25
CA ASN A 343 1.82 6.71 -36.47
C ASN A 343 2.53 7.05 -35.16
N GLY A 344 3.79 6.63 -35.05
CA GLY A 344 4.64 6.89 -33.89
C GLY A 344 4.09 6.34 -32.58
N VAL A 345 4.61 6.87 -31.48
CA VAL A 345 4.14 6.68 -30.10
C VAL A 345 4.09 8.04 -29.43
N VAL A 346 2.95 8.41 -28.83
CA VAL A 346 2.74 9.74 -28.18
C VAL A 346 3.21 10.94 -29.01
N GLY A 347 3.07 10.88 -30.34
CA GLY A 347 3.51 11.93 -31.27
C GLY A 347 5.00 11.89 -31.65
N GLN A 348 5.75 10.90 -31.18
CA GLN A 348 7.18 10.73 -31.40
C GLN A 348 7.50 9.51 -32.28
N TYR A 349 8.65 9.55 -32.96
CA TYR A 349 9.17 8.48 -33.81
C TYR A 349 10.59 8.10 -33.37
N PRO A 350 10.73 7.39 -32.23
CA PRO A 350 12.02 7.14 -31.62
C PRO A 350 12.95 6.36 -32.55
N VAL A 351 14.21 6.81 -32.59
CA VAL A 351 15.31 6.13 -33.30
C VAL A 351 16.07 5.30 -32.29
N MET A 352 16.20 4.01 -32.57
CA MET A 352 16.90 3.06 -31.73
C MET A 352 18.28 2.76 -32.30
N THR A 353 19.29 2.96 -31.45
CA THR A 353 20.71 2.63 -31.64
C THR A 353 21.17 1.78 -30.46
N PRO A 354 22.34 1.11 -30.50
CA PRO A 354 22.79 0.29 -29.37
C PRO A 354 22.83 1.15 -28.10
N GLY A 355 22.27 0.65 -27.01
CA GLY A 355 22.13 1.37 -25.75
C GLY A 355 21.03 2.44 -25.69
N ALA A 356 20.28 2.68 -26.78
CA ALA A 356 19.17 3.61 -26.76
C ALA A 356 18.03 3.10 -25.87
N LEU A 357 17.43 4.03 -25.15
CA LEU A 357 16.25 3.83 -24.31
C LEU A 357 15.24 4.92 -24.63
N HIS A 358 14.02 4.52 -24.95
CA HIS A 358 12.89 5.41 -25.13
C HIS A 358 11.74 4.96 -24.23
N GLU A 359 11.20 5.88 -23.45
CA GLU A 359 10.10 5.59 -22.53
C GLU A 359 8.96 6.56 -22.73
N TYR A 360 7.74 6.04 -22.63
CA TYR A 360 6.55 6.88 -22.65
C TYR A 360 5.45 6.31 -21.75
N ILE A 361 4.55 7.19 -21.33
CA ILE A 361 3.35 6.85 -20.55
C ILE A 361 2.13 7.22 -21.39
N SER A 362 1.13 6.37 -21.38
CA SER A 362 -0.17 6.60 -22.00
C SER A 362 -1.26 5.96 -21.15
N CYS A 363 -2.52 6.10 -21.56
CA CYS A 363 -3.66 5.59 -20.82
C CYS A 363 -4.63 4.83 -21.73
N THR A 364 -5.52 4.08 -21.10
CA THR A 364 -6.66 3.42 -21.73
C THR A 364 -7.81 3.34 -20.72
N THR A 365 -9.02 3.13 -21.23
CA THR A 365 -10.23 2.98 -20.41
C THR A 365 -10.98 1.73 -20.84
N PHE A 366 -11.53 1.00 -19.87
CA PHE A 366 -12.41 -0.14 -20.11
C PHE A 366 -13.76 0.08 -19.43
N SER A 367 -14.83 -0.46 -20.02
CA SER A 367 -16.14 -0.62 -19.37
C SER A 367 -16.19 -1.83 -18.42
N THR A 368 -15.10 -2.57 -18.31
CA THR A 368 -14.95 -3.76 -17.45
C THR A 368 -13.73 -3.60 -16.52
N PRO A 369 -13.73 -4.25 -15.34
CA PRO A 369 -12.64 -4.11 -14.37
C PRO A 369 -11.31 -4.76 -14.83
N THR A 370 -11.36 -5.55 -15.89
CA THR A 370 -10.18 -6.21 -16.46
C THR A 370 -10.16 -6.08 -17.97
N GLY A 371 -8.96 -5.99 -18.54
CA GLY A 371 -8.76 -5.95 -19.98
C GLY A 371 -7.35 -6.38 -20.36
N VAL A 372 -7.14 -6.61 -21.65
CA VAL A 372 -5.83 -6.97 -22.21
C VAL A 372 -5.55 -6.09 -23.42
N MET A 373 -4.31 -5.60 -23.52
CA MET A 373 -3.80 -5.00 -24.75
C MET A 373 -2.58 -5.78 -25.23
N GLU A 374 -2.55 -6.11 -26.50
CA GLU A 374 -1.39 -6.71 -27.14
C GLU A 374 -1.18 -6.10 -28.52
N GLY A 375 0.00 -6.27 -29.11
CA GLY A 375 0.28 -5.61 -30.37
C GLY A 375 1.71 -5.69 -30.83
N HIS A 376 2.05 -4.82 -31.77
CA HIS A 376 3.40 -4.68 -32.28
C HIS A 376 3.68 -3.26 -32.76
N TYR A 377 4.95 -2.89 -32.73
CA TYR A 377 5.47 -1.73 -33.43
C TYR A 377 6.02 -2.13 -34.79
N VAL A 378 5.93 -1.23 -35.76
CA VAL A 378 6.63 -1.38 -37.05
C VAL A 378 7.86 -0.49 -37.04
N PHE A 379 9.02 -1.10 -37.17
CA PHE A 379 10.30 -0.41 -37.31
C PHE A 379 10.75 -0.41 -38.76
N LYS A 380 11.36 0.70 -39.19
CA LYS A 380 12.07 0.81 -40.46
C LYS A 380 13.57 0.85 -40.20
N TYR A 381 14.34 0.09 -40.96
CA TYR A 381 15.80 0.22 -40.95
C TYR A 381 16.24 1.57 -41.55
N LEU A 382 17.23 2.25 -40.94
CA LEU A 382 17.77 3.54 -41.41
C LEU A 382 19.06 3.41 -42.24
N THR A 383 19.48 2.19 -42.48
CA THR A 383 20.84 1.77 -42.89
C THR A 383 20.77 0.72 -44.00
N LYS A 384 19.60 0.09 -44.15
CA LYS A 384 19.20 -0.73 -45.29
C LYS A 384 17.70 -0.57 -45.54
N ASP A 385 17.22 -1.05 -46.66
CA ASP A 385 15.78 -1.12 -46.91
C ASP A 385 15.12 -2.28 -46.15
N GLY A 386 13.89 -2.06 -45.74
CA GLY A 386 13.07 -3.06 -45.07
C GLY A 386 12.42 -2.55 -43.79
N ARG A 387 11.39 -3.29 -43.36
CA ARG A 387 10.66 -3.08 -42.12
C ARG A 387 10.54 -4.39 -41.37
N PHE A 388 10.36 -4.30 -40.06
CA PHE A 388 10.11 -5.45 -39.22
C PHE A 388 9.19 -5.08 -38.06
N ASN A 389 8.49 -6.09 -37.56
CA ASN A 389 7.58 -5.93 -36.43
C ASN A 389 8.31 -6.27 -35.14
N VAL A 390 8.18 -5.42 -34.13
CA VAL A 390 8.64 -5.66 -32.76
C VAL A 390 7.43 -5.97 -31.92
N LYS A 391 7.40 -7.18 -31.34
CA LYS A 391 6.27 -7.63 -30.51
C LYS A 391 6.20 -6.80 -29.23
N ILE A 392 5.00 -6.39 -28.87
CA ILE A 392 4.71 -5.85 -27.54
C ILE A 392 4.18 -7.00 -26.68
N PRO A 393 4.77 -7.30 -25.52
CA PRO A 393 4.21 -8.31 -24.62
C PRO A 393 2.79 -7.91 -24.18
N PRO A 394 1.88 -8.86 -23.89
CA PRO A 394 0.54 -8.51 -23.43
C PRO A 394 0.55 -7.68 -22.15
N LEU A 395 -0.19 -6.57 -22.16
CA LEU A 395 -0.49 -5.77 -20.99
C LEU A 395 -1.79 -6.29 -20.38
N HIS A 396 -1.72 -6.74 -19.12
CA HIS A 396 -2.89 -7.09 -18.35
C HIS A 396 -3.31 -5.91 -17.48
N PHE A 397 -4.59 -5.55 -17.56
CA PHE A 397 -5.21 -4.50 -16.77
C PHE A 397 -6.19 -5.13 -15.78
N LYS A 398 -6.06 -4.75 -14.51
CA LYS A 398 -6.92 -5.24 -13.43
C LYS A 398 -7.15 -4.12 -12.43
N SER A 399 -8.41 -3.77 -12.21
CA SER A 399 -8.79 -2.77 -11.22
C SER A 399 -8.59 -3.30 -9.79
N LEU A 400 -8.70 -2.39 -8.84
CA LEU A 400 -8.98 -2.78 -7.45
C LEU A 400 -10.38 -3.44 -7.38
N PRO A 401 -10.60 -4.37 -6.43
CA PRO A 401 -11.95 -4.82 -6.09
C PRO A 401 -12.81 -3.62 -5.72
N PHE A 402 -14.10 -3.66 -6.04
CA PHE A 402 -15.00 -2.57 -5.70
C PHE A 402 -16.29 -3.06 -5.05
N ILE A 403 -16.88 -2.20 -4.23
CA ILE A 403 -18.16 -2.43 -3.55
C ILE A 403 -19.14 -1.36 -4.01
N VAL A 404 -20.31 -1.79 -4.48
CA VAL A 404 -21.44 -0.91 -4.81
C VAL A 404 -22.23 -0.56 -3.55
N THR A 405 -22.90 0.60 -3.57
CA THR A 405 -23.56 1.17 -2.38
C THR A 405 -24.71 0.27 -1.91
N GLU A 406 -25.40 -0.39 -2.83
CA GLU A 406 -26.50 -1.30 -2.57
C GLU A 406 -26.03 -2.54 -1.78
N GLN A 407 -24.89 -3.12 -2.16
CA GLN A 407 -24.27 -4.25 -1.46
C GLN A 407 -23.80 -3.88 -0.05
N ARG A 408 -23.36 -2.63 0.14
CA ARG A 408 -22.99 -2.11 1.46
C ARG A 408 -24.22 -1.91 2.33
N SER A 409 -25.27 -1.30 1.77
CA SER A 409 -26.52 -0.99 2.46
C SER A 409 -27.27 -2.25 2.91
N SER A 410 -27.16 -3.36 2.17
CA SER A 410 -27.77 -4.64 2.57
C SER A 410 -27.18 -5.26 3.84
N LYS A 411 -26.00 -4.79 4.30
CA LYS A 411 -25.39 -5.24 5.57
C LYS A 411 -25.99 -4.55 6.79
N LEU A 412 -26.65 -3.41 6.60
CA LEU A 412 -27.32 -2.74 7.71
C LEU A 412 -28.46 -3.64 8.21
N PRO A 413 -28.64 -3.78 9.53
CA PRO A 413 -29.82 -4.46 10.05
C PRO A 413 -31.04 -3.81 9.40
N GLN A 414 -31.93 -4.61 8.80
CA GLN A 414 -33.24 -4.10 8.40
C GLN A 414 -33.90 -3.56 9.67
N GLY A 415 -33.86 -2.24 9.84
CA GLY A 415 -34.62 -1.57 10.88
C GLY A 415 -36.06 -2.02 10.71
N LYS A 416 -36.63 -2.58 11.77
CA LYS A 416 -38.07 -2.72 11.90
C LYS A 416 -38.67 -1.37 11.50
N CYS A 417 -39.34 -1.36 10.35
CA CYS A 417 -40.26 -0.30 10.01
C CYS A 417 -41.48 -0.48 10.91
N ASP A 418 -41.30 -0.25 12.21
CA ASP A 418 -42.40 -0.10 13.15
C ASP A 418 -42.83 1.37 13.04
N LYS A 419 -44.02 1.49 12.45
CA LYS A 419 -44.89 2.67 12.36
C LYS A 419 -44.77 3.57 13.59
N GLU A 420 -44.64 4.87 13.37
CA GLU A 420 -45.45 5.91 14.06
C GLU A 420 -45.88 6.99 13.06
#